data_AF-A0A2T2YGX1-F1
#
_entry.id   AF-A0A2T2YGX1-F1
#
_cell.length_a   1.000
_cell.length_b   1.000
_cell.length_c   1.000
_cell.angle_alpha   90.00
_cell.angle_beta   90.00
_cell.angle_gamma   90.00
#
_symmetry.space_group_name_H-M   'P 1'
#
loop_
_entity.id
_entity.type
_entity.pdbx_description
1 polymer ?
#
loop_
_entity_poly.entity_id
_entity_poly.type
_entity_poly.pdbx_seq_one_letter_code
_entity_poly.pdbx_strand_id
1 'polypeptide(L)'
;MKRIYRNLLVIILPLLFASQLYAQKFEAENATLTGGATKQACTTCSGGFYVAQSEGNLTFTVPITKEGFYNISIVAASTGGSKINKFSIDDNTLDFSIAQTQFTTLRLVGAQKLTSGQHQVKIVKSWGWINIDYLELEEVSATSRFQLNQILVTANPIPQAKSLYDFLLDNYGDKIISGVMTLNSLDEATWLKENTGKEPALLGIDFMHSGRGYSWYDSKTPINDAKTWYNRNGIPALMWHWRDPSRKTEEFYTKSSSKPEGTDFDISKVSDVNSAEYKAMLADIDYIAGLLKELQDQNVPVIWRPLHEAAGGWFWWGAKGGAPLKTLWRLMYDRMVNYHGLRNLIWVWTREPNDEDWYPGEEYVDIVGRDIYKDGDHSSQTLEFSDMNNRYGGKKMVTLSEVGSFPDVDNLVKDGAAWSWYMPWYGNYTRDSRYNSLDLWKKMFAHDYVITLDEMPDLKTYVRQDLVTGIFDGIKANSSFIAYPTSIRDNLFIKADRTIKTIEIYNLLGACMKREEGKGKDAVVSFANIPAGMYLVVVNKLETVKVWKQ
;
A
#
# COMPACT_ATOMS: atom_id res chain seq x y z
N MET A 1 37.93 -24.67 -65.38
CA MET A 1 37.21 -23.42 -65.03
C MET A 1 36.23 -23.71 -63.91
N LYS A 2 36.51 -23.19 -62.71
CA LYS A 2 35.64 -23.27 -61.53
C LYS A 2 34.45 -22.32 -61.71
N ARG A 3 33.21 -22.80 -61.60
CA ARG A 3 32.02 -21.95 -61.42
C ARG A 3 31.45 -22.22 -60.03
N ILE A 4 31.55 -21.18 -59.21
CA ILE A 4 31.09 -21.09 -57.83
C ILE A 4 29.57 -20.88 -57.86
N TYR A 5 28.81 -21.79 -57.27
CA TYR A 5 27.40 -21.55 -56.96
C TYR A 5 27.33 -20.66 -55.71
N ARG A 6 26.81 -19.45 -55.88
CA ARG A 6 26.61 -18.47 -54.81
C ARG A 6 25.14 -18.61 -54.35
N ASN A 7 24.93 -19.33 -53.25
CA ASN A 7 23.62 -19.41 -52.59
C ASN A 7 23.23 -18.01 -52.10
N LEU A 8 22.13 -17.48 -52.60
CA LEU A 8 21.52 -16.24 -52.15
C LEU A 8 20.73 -16.56 -50.87
N LEU A 9 21.32 -16.29 -49.71
CA LEU A 9 20.62 -16.37 -48.43
C LEU A 9 19.73 -15.11 -48.31
N VAL A 10 18.42 -15.27 -48.51
CA VAL A 10 17.44 -14.21 -48.22
C VAL A 10 17.26 -14.20 -46.70
N ILE A 11 17.90 -13.26 -46.03
CA ILE A 11 17.67 -12.97 -44.61
C ILE A 11 16.35 -12.18 -44.54
N ILE A 12 15.26 -12.86 -44.18
CA ILE A 12 14.02 -12.22 -43.75
C ILE A 12 14.25 -11.76 -42.31
N LEU A 13 14.52 -10.48 -42.14
CA LEU A 13 14.58 -9.83 -40.83
C LEU A 13 13.14 -9.65 -40.33
N PRO A 14 12.73 -10.22 -39.18
CA PRO A 14 11.44 -9.87 -38.60
C PRO A 14 11.55 -8.45 -38.06
N LEU A 15 10.86 -7.51 -38.70
CA LEU A 15 10.57 -6.19 -38.13
C LEU A 15 9.68 -6.40 -36.91
N LEU A 16 10.30 -6.46 -35.73
CA LEU A 16 9.63 -6.25 -34.45
C LEU A 16 9.16 -4.79 -34.42
N PHE A 17 7.95 -4.54 -34.92
CA PHE A 17 7.23 -3.32 -34.56
C PHE A 17 6.84 -3.45 -33.09
N ALA A 18 7.65 -2.88 -32.20
CA ALA A 18 7.17 -2.49 -30.89
C ALA A 18 6.11 -1.41 -31.14
N SER A 19 4.83 -1.75 -30.98
CA SER A 19 3.78 -0.75 -30.89
C SER A 19 4.09 0.11 -29.65
N GLN A 20 4.62 1.32 -29.86
CA GLN A 20 4.55 2.34 -28.82
C GLN A 20 3.05 2.55 -28.57
N LEU A 21 2.58 2.22 -27.37
CA LEU A 21 1.26 2.62 -26.92
C LEU A 21 1.29 4.15 -26.85
N TYR A 22 0.71 4.82 -27.86
CA TYR A 22 0.59 6.27 -27.86
C TYR A 22 -0.52 6.67 -26.89
N ALA A 23 -0.22 7.61 -26.00
CA ALA A 23 -1.25 8.20 -25.15
C ALA A 23 -2.25 8.97 -26.02
N GLN A 24 -3.54 8.72 -25.81
CA GLN A 24 -4.63 9.40 -26.48
C GLN A 24 -4.87 10.74 -25.80
N LYS A 25 -4.86 11.81 -26.59
CA LYS A 25 -5.06 13.18 -26.12
C LYS A 25 -6.47 13.66 -26.43
N PHE A 26 -7.11 14.30 -25.44
CA PHE A 26 -8.40 14.95 -25.55
C PHE A 26 -8.25 16.41 -25.11
N GLU A 27 -8.21 17.33 -26.09
CA GLU A 27 -8.05 18.77 -25.84
C GLU A 27 -9.22 19.32 -25.00
N ALA A 28 -8.92 20.08 -23.94
CA ALA A 28 -9.92 20.56 -23.00
C ALA A 28 -10.93 21.48 -23.66
N GLU A 29 -10.52 22.28 -24.66
CA GLU A 29 -11.41 23.16 -25.42
C GLU A 29 -12.46 22.44 -26.26
N ASN A 30 -12.32 21.13 -26.45
CA ASN A 30 -13.29 20.28 -27.15
C ASN A 30 -14.22 19.54 -26.16
N ALA A 31 -13.98 19.65 -24.86
CA ALA A 31 -14.89 19.13 -23.84
C ALA A 31 -16.20 19.94 -23.81
N THR A 32 -17.26 19.32 -23.29
CA THR A 32 -18.48 20.08 -22.98
C THR A 32 -18.23 20.94 -21.75
N LEU A 33 -18.32 22.26 -21.90
CA LEU A 33 -18.08 23.25 -20.85
C LEU A 33 -19.40 23.72 -20.24
N THR A 34 -19.49 23.70 -18.92
CA THR A 34 -20.68 24.16 -18.18
C THR A 34 -20.28 25.00 -16.97
N GLY A 35 -21.24 25.70 -16.36
CA GLY A 35 -21.04 26.37 -15.05
C GLY A 35 -20.03 27.52 -15.02
N GLY A 36 -19.65 28.07 -16.19
CA GLY A 36 -18.70 29.19 -16.27
C GLY A 36 -17.27 28.81 -16.65
N ALA A 37 -17.01 27.56 -17.02
CA ALA A 37 -15.74 27.17 -17.63
C ALA A 37 -15.63 27.81 -19.02
N THR A 38 -14.46 28.40 -19.34
CA THR A 38 -14.28 29.14 -20.60
C THR A 38 -12.96 28.77 -21.30
N LYS A 39 -13.03 28.70 -22.62
CA LYS A 39 -11.87 28.52 -23.51
C LYS A 39 -11.04 29.80 -23.54
N GLN A 40 -9.73 29.66 -23.39
CA GLN A 40 -8.75 30.76 -23.38
C GLN A 40 -7.63 30.47 -24.37
N ALA A 41 -7.20 31.48 -25.14
CA ALA A 41 -6.09 31.32 -26.09
C ALA A 41 -4.75 31.17 -25.36
N CYS A 42 -3.90 30.27 -25.84
CA CYS A 42 -2.59 30.00 -25.26
C CYS A 42 -1.63 29.44 -26.31
N THR A 43 -0.63 30.24 -26.68
CA THR A 43 0.33 29.90 -27.74
C THR A 43 1.26 28.75 -27.39
N THR A 44 1.40 28.42 -26.12
CA THR A 44 2.24 27.33 -25.62
C THR A 44 1.45 26.06 -25.27
N CYS A 45 0.12 26.11 -25.27
CA CYS A 45 -0.75 24.99 -24.93
C CYS A 45 -1.00 24.11 -26.16
N SER A 46 -1.34 22.83 -25.93
CA SER A 46 -1.80 21.95 -27.00
C SER A 46 -3.07 22.54 -27.64
N GLY A 47 -3.27 22.32 -28.94
CA GLY A 47 -4.42 22.88 -29.66
C GLY A 47 -4.47 24.43 -29.76
N GLY A 48 -3.56 25.16 -29.10
CA GLY A 48 -3.53 26.62 -29.03
C GLY A 48 -4.46 27.23 -27.98
N PHE A 49 -5.08 26.40 -27.12
CA PHE A 49 -6.02 26.85 -26.09
C PHE A 49 -5.84 26.07 -24.79
N TYR A 50 -6.43 26.59 -23.72
CA TYR A 50 -6.75 25.81 -22.53
C TYR A 50 -8.16 26.19 -22.07
N VAL A 51 -8.69 25.47 -21.11
CA VAL A 51 -9.94 25.84 -20.43
C VAL A 51 -9.63 26.37 -19.03
N ALA A 52 -10.01 27.61 -18.78
CA ALA A 52 -10.12 28.14 -17.43
C ALA A 52 -11.35 27.52 -16.78
N GLN A 53 -11.15 26.65 -15.78
CA GLN A 53 -12.27 26.00 -15.10
C GLN A 53 -13.15 27.05 -14.41
N SER A 54 -12.54 28.03 -13.73
CA SER A 54 -13.25 29.03 -12.93
C SER A 54 -14.29 28.36 -12.01
N GLU A 55 -15.57 28.68 -12.18
CA GLU A 55 -16.70 28.12 -11.43
C GLU A 55 -17.33 26.88 -12.12
N GLY A 56 -16.79 26.48 -13.26
CA GLY A 56 -17.39 25.52 -14.17
C GLY A 56 -16.82 24.12 -14.14
N ASN A 57 -17.34 23.30 -15.06
CA ASN A 57 -17.00 21.89 -15.19
C ASN A 57 -16.65 21.56 -16.64
N LEU A 58 -15.80 20.56 -16.82
CA LEU A 58 -15.44 19.98 -18.10
C LEU A 58 -15.98 18.55 -18.16
N THR A 59 -16.57 18.16 -19.28
CA THR A 59 -16.98 16.78 -19.55
C THR A 59 -16.42 16.31 -20.90
N PHE A 60 -15.49 15.37 -20.84
CA PHE A 60 -14.87 14.69 -21.98
C PHE A 60 -15.66 13.42 -22.28
N THR A 61 -15.96 13.19 -23.56
CA THR A 61 -16.48 11.91 -24.04
C THR A 61 -15.32 11.12 -24.63
N VAL A 62 -14.96 10.03 -23.96
CA VAL A 62 -13.74 9.25 -24.23
C VAL A 62 -14.13 7.88 -24.81
N PRO A 63 -13.85 7.63 -26.11
CA PRO A 63 -14.07 6.32 -26.71
C PRO A 63 -12.93 5.35 -26.35
N ILE A 64 -13.29 4.22 -25.76
CA ILE A 64 -12.39 3.09 -25.50
C ILE A 64 -12.72 1.98 -26.48
N THR A 65 -11.76 1.64 -27.36
CA THR A 65 -11.97 0.66 -28.44
C THR A 65 -11.82 -0.78 -27.96
N LYS A 66 -11.06 -1.01 -26.89
CA LYS A 66 -10.80 -2.32 -26.32
C LYS A 66 -10.74 -2.17 -24.79
N GLU A 67 -11.34 -3.11 -24.07
CA GLU A 67 -11.18 -3.18 -22.62
C GLU A 67 -9.69 -3.28 -22.25
N GLY A 68 -9.28 -2.48 -21.28
CA GLY A 68 -7.89 -2.39 -20.86
C GLY A 68 -7.71 -1.56 -19.59
N PHE A 69 -6.46 -1.36 -19.22
CA PHE A 69 -6.08 -0.51 -18.09
C PHE A 69 -5.46 0.77 -18.62
N TYR A 70 -5.83 1.91 -18.04
CA TYR A 70 -5.39 3.22 -18.52
C TYR A 70 -4.87 4.08 -17.38
N ASN A 71 -3.71 4.71 -17.58
CA ASN A 71 -3.36 5.90 -16.82
C ASN A 71 -4.18 7.07 -17.36
N ILE A 72 -4.77 7.84 -16.46
CA ILE A 72 -5.57 9.02 -16.79
C ILE A 72 -4.91 10.22 -16.14
N SER A 73 -4.41 11.13 -16.97
CA SER A 73 -3.73 12.34 -16.54
C SER A 73 -4.36 13.58 -17.14
N ILE A 74 -4.18 14.72 -16.51
CA ILE A 74 -4.45 16.03 -17.11
C ILE A 74 -3.15 16.82 -17.19
N VAL A 75 -3.02 17.64 -18.23
CA VAL A 75 -2.05 18.73 -18.21
C VAL A 75 -2.75 19.98 -17.72
N ALA A 76 -2.37 20.43 -16.53
CA ALA A 76 -3.06 21.49 -15.83
C ALA A 76 -2.11 22.43 -15.09
N ALA A 77 -2.59 23.63 -14.81
CA ALA A 77 -1.90 24.66 -14.04
C ALA A 77 -2.81 25.21 -12.93
N SER A 78 -2.22 25.58 -11.80
CA SER A 78 -2.90 26.35 -10.76
C SER A 78 -2.08 27.59 -10.42
N THR A 79 -2.51 28.74 -10.91
CA THR A 79 -1.76 30.00 -10.79
C THR A 79 -2.06 30.77 -9.50
N GLY A 80 -3.22 30.51 -8.88
CA GLY A 80 -3.71 31.21 -7.68
C GLY A 80 -3.55 30.42 -6.37
N GLY A 81 -2.45 29.68 -6.21
CA GLY A 81 -2.23 28.80 -5.04
C GLY A 81 -2.82 27.40 -5.22
N SER A 82 -2.59 26.49 -4.27
CA SER A 82 -3.12 25.11 -4.33
C SER A 82 -4.65 25.07 -4.46
N LYS A 83 -5.17 24.09 -5.19
CA LYS A 83 -6.61 23.86 -5.42
C LYS A 83 -6.97 22.40 -5.23
N ILE A 84 -8.20 22.16 -4.78
CA ILE A 84 -8.82 20.83 -4.74
C ILE A 84 -10.02 20.85 -5.68
N ASN A 85 -10.13 19.85 -6.54
CA ASN A 85 -11.23 19.65 -7.48
C ASN A 85 -11.63 18.18 -7.55
N LYS A 86 -12.71 17.89 -8.25
CA LYS A 86 -13.24 16.53 -8.38
C LYS A 86 -12.92 15.97 -9.75
N PHE A 87 -12.41 14.77 -9.78
CA PHE A 87 -12.31 13.94 -10.96
C PHE A 87 -13.40 12.88 -10.90
N SER A 88 -14.15 12.72 -11.99
CA SER A 88 -15.10 11.62 -12.12
C SER A 88 -14.88 10.87 -13.42
N ILE A 89 -15.07 9.56 -13.36
CA ILE A 89 -15.17 8.72 -14.56
C ILE A 89 -16.38 7.82 -14.38
N ASP A 90 -17.34 8.00 -15.29
CA ASP A 90 -18.69 7.45 -15.19
C ASP A 90 -19.35 7.80 -13.84
N ASP A 91 -19.66 6.81 -13.02
CA ASP A 91 -20.30 6.96 -11.71
C ASP A 91 -19.30 7.11 -10.54
N ASN A 92 -18.00 6.89 -10.81
CA ASN A 92 -16.97 6.96 -9.77
C ASN A 92 -16.42 8.39 -9.66
N THR A 93 -16.18 8.86 -8.43
CA THR A 93 -15.63 10.21 -8.16
C THR A 93 -14.54 10.17 -7.09
N LEU A 94 -13.51 11.01 -7.27
CA LEU A 94 -12.38 11.22 -6.35
C LEU A 94 -12.05 12.73 -6.29
N ASP A 95 -11.62 13.21 -5.13
CA ASP A 95 -11.02 14.54 -5.00
C ASP A 95 -9.53 14.47 -5.39
N PHE A 96 -9.06 15.41 -6.20
CA PHE A 96 -7.63 15.57 -6.51
C PHE A 96 -7.16 16.97 -6.12
N SER A 97 -5.89 17.07 -5.72
CA SER A 97 -5.24 18.34 -5.42
C SER A 97 -4.18 18.68 -6.47
N ILE A 98 -4.00 19.97 -6.72
CA ILE A 98 -2.90 20.49 -7.52
C ILE A 98 -2.27 21.66 -6.77
N ALA A 99 -0.96 21.57 -6.53
CA ALA A 99 -0.18 22.65 -5.92
C ALA A 99 -0.11 23.86 -6.86
N GLN A 100 0.33 25.00 -6.36
CA GLN A 100 0.61 26.14 -7.23
C GLN A 100 1.68 25.77 -8.27
N THR A 101 1.32 25.79 -9.55
CA THR A 101 2.18 25.31 -10.62
C THR A 101 1.81 25.95 -11.96
N GLN A 102 2.80 26.05 -12.84
CA GLN A 102 2.59 26.18 -14.28
C GLN A 102 2.06 24.86 -14.86
N PHE A 103 1.73 24.83 -16.15
CA PHE A 103 1.23 23.61 -16.80
C PHE A 103 2.18 22.43 -16.55
N THR A 104 1.65 21.41 -15.90
CA THR A 104 2.35 20.17 -15.57
C THR A 104 1.41 19.00 -15.77
N THR A 105 1.97 17.81 -16.00
CA THR A 105 1.19 16.58 -16.03
C THR A 105 0.86 16.18 -14.60
N LEU A 106 -0.44 16.06 -14.32
CA LEU A 106 -0.97 15.51 -13.08
C LEU A 106 -1.68 14.19 -13.41
N ARG A 107 -1.15 13.08 -12.93
CA ARG A 107 -1.84 11.79 -13.00
C ARG A 107 -2.97 11.80 -11.98
N LEU A 108 -4.21 11.63 -12.47
CA LEU A 108 -5.41 11.61 -11.62
C LEU A 108 -5.65 10.20 -11.09
N VAL A 109 -5.57 9.21 -11.97
CA VAL A 109 -5.66 7.78 -11.64
C VAL A 109 -4.75 6.99 -12.56
N GLY A 110 -4.33 5.81 -12.13
CA GLY A 110 -3.34 4.98 -12.81
C GLY A 110 -3.82 3.56 -12.93
N ALA A 111 -3.65 3.01 -14.12
CA ALA A 111 -4.19 1.70 -14.48
C ALA A 111 -5.64 1.50 -14.03
N GLN A 112 -6.50 2.48 -14.32
CA GLN A 112 -7.94 2.35 -14.16
C GLN A 112 -8.47 1.41 -15.24
N LYS A 113 -9.24 0.39 -14.85
CA LYS A 113 -9.89 -0.50 -15.81
C LYS A 113 -11.01 0.25 -16.52
N LEU A 114 -11.03 0.20 -17.85
CA LEU A 114 -12.11 0.75 -18.67
C LEU A 114 -12.58 -0.31 -19.65
N THR A 115 -13.90 -0.47 -19.75
CA THR A 115 -14.55 -1.34 -20.73
C THR A 115 -14.49 -0.74 -22.12
N SER A 116 -14.68 -1.53 -23.18
CA SER A 116 -14.91 -0.94 -24.51
C SER A 116 -16.23 -0.17 -24.53
N GLY A 117 -16.24 1.05 -25.05
CA GLY A 117 -17.43 1.89 -25.08
C GLY A 117 -17.13 3.38 -25.00
N GLN A 118 -18.16 4.17 -24.70
CA GLN A 118 -18.03 5.60 -24.45
C GLN A 118 -18.03 5.85 -22.94
N HIS A 119 -16.98 6.49 -22.44
CA HIS A 119 -16.85 6.85 -21.03
C HIS A 119 -16.97 8.37 -20.86
N GLN A 120 -17.58 8.79 -19.75
CA GLN A 120 -17.69 10.20 -19.41
C GLN A 120 -16.63 10.56 -18.37
N VAL A 121 -15.61 11.28 -18.79
CA VAL A 121 -14.56 11.78 -17.89
C VAL A 121 -14.85 13.24 -17.55
N LYS A 122 -14.94 13.57 -16.26
CA LYS A 122 -15.36 14.90 -15.80
C LYS A 122 -14.32 15.49 -14.87
N ILE A 123 -14.05 16.78 -15.07
CA ILE A 123 -13.37 17.63 -14.09
C ILE A 123 -14.42 18.59 -13.53
N VAL A 124 -14.80 18.35 -12.28
CA VAL A 124 -15.90 19.02 -11.60
C VAL A 124 -15.34 19.97 -10.56
N LYS A 125 -15.93 21.16 -10.48
CA LYS A 125 -15.56 22.18 -9.51
C LYS A 125 -15.78 21.66 -8.09
N SER A 126 -14.71 21.65 -7.31
CA SER A 126 -14.82 21.80 -5.84
C SER A 126 -14.44 23.23 -5.50
N TRP A 127 -13.14 23.55 -5.50
CA TRP A 127 -12.69 24.93 -5.37
C TRP A 127 -12.72 25.66 -6.71
N GLY A 128 -12.51 24.95 -7.83
CA GLY A 128 -12.42 25.52 -9.17
C GLY A 128 -11.02 26.08 -9.47
N TRP A 129 -10.98 27.09 -10.33
CA TRP A 129 -9.82 27.97 -10.55
C TRP A 129 -8.49 27.28 -10.91
N ILE A 130 -8.57 26.22 -11.72
CA ILE A 130 -7.42 25.63 -12.41
C ILE A 130 -7.57 25.82 -13.92
N ASN A 131 -6.44 25.79 -14.63
CA ASN A 131 -6.38 25.83 -16.09
C ASN A 131 -6.04 24.44 -16.61
N ILE A 132 -6.80 23.93 -17.57
CA ILE A 132 -6.65 22.56 -18.09
C ILE A 132 -6.39 22.66 -19.58
N ASP A 133 -5.24 22.14 -20.03
CA ASP A 133 -4.83 22.07 -21.44
C ASP A 133 -5.51 20.87 -22.11
N TYR A 134 -5.22 19.65 -21.63
CA TYR A 134 -5.84 18.44 -22.15
C TYR A 134 -5.91 17.32 -21.10
N LEU A 135 -6.77 16.34 -21.39
CA LEU A 135 -6.80 15.03 -20.77
C LEU A 135 -5.96 14.05 -21.62
N GLU A 136 -5.20 13.20 -20.94
CA GLU A 136 -4.37 12.17 -21.56
C GLU A 136 -4.75 10.78 -21.01
N LEU A 137 -4.94 9.82 -21.92
CA LEU A 137 -5.17 8.41 -21.62
C LEU A 137 -4.05 7.55 -22.20
N GLU A 138 -3.26 6.92 -21.34
CA GLU A 138 -2.20 6.00 -21.72
C GLU A 138 -2.60 4.57 -21.37
N GLU A 139 -2.71 3.68 -22.36
CA GLU A 139 -2.94 2.26 -22.11
C GLU A 139 -1.72 1.63 -21.41
N VAL A 140 -1.96 0.84 -20.38
CA VAL A 140 -0.94 0.16 -19.58
C VAL A 140 -1.29 -1.31 -19.38
N SER A 141 -0.26 -2.14 -19.12
CA SER A 141 -0.48 -3.55 -18.82
C SER A 141 -1.12 -3.73 -17.45
N ALA A 142 -2.07 -4.65 -17.33
CA ALA A 142 -2.62 -5.07 -16.04
C ALA A 142 -1.51 -5.45 -15.03
N THR A 143 -0.44 -6.09 -15.49
CA THR A 143 0.69 -6.50 -14.63
C THR A 143 1.58 -5.33 -14.20
N SER A 144 1.59 -4.22 -14.94
CA SER A 144 2.36 -3.03 -14.54
C SER A 144 1.75 -2.28 -13.36
N ARG A 145 0.54 -2.66 -12.94
CA ARG A 145 -0.13 -2.12 -11.75
C ARG A 145 0.68 -2.36 -10.48
N PHE A 146 1.42 -3.47 -10.42
CA PHE A 146 2.01 -3.98 -9.20
C PHE A 146 3.51 -4.23 -9.39
N GLN A 147 4.31 -3.48 -8.63
CA GLN A 147 5.74 -3.69 -8.46
C GLN A 147 6.04 -3.94 -6.98
N LEU A 148 5.28 -4.88 -6.39
CA LEU A 148 5.23 -5.09 -4.95
C LEU A 148 6.62 -5.33 -4.37
N ASN A 149 6.86 -4.80 -3.18
CA ASN A 149 8.00 -5.21 -2.38
C ASN A 149 7.84 -6.69 -2.03
N GLN A 150 8.89 -7.46 -2.27
CA GLN A 150 8.85 -8.93 -2.15
C GLN A 150 9.24 -9.42 -0.76
N ILE A 151 9.62 -8.49 0.14
CA ILE A 151 10.09 -8.77 1.49
C ILE A 151 9.50 -7.75 2.47
N LEU A 152 9.34 -8.18 3.72
CA LEU A 152 8.94 -7.32 4.83
C LEU A 152 10.02 -6.27 5.15
N VAL A 153 9.61 -5.13 5.67
CA VAL A 153 10.50 -4.06 6.16
C VAL A 153 11.26 -4.48 7.41
N THR A 154 10.67 -5.36 8.22
CA THR A 154 11.33 -5.94 9.39
C THR A 154 12.38 -6.95 8.95
N ALA A 155 13.65 -6.67 9.24
CA ALA A 155 14.74 -7.58 8.92
C ALA A 155 14.68 -8.87 9.74
N ASN A 156 14.94 -10.01 9.09
CA ASN A 156 14.90 -11.36 9.69
C ASN A 156 13.53 -11.67 10.35
N PRO A 157 12.41 -11.56 9.61
CA PRO A 157 11.11 -11.92 10.16
C PRO A 157 11.09 -13.40 10.55
N ILE A 158 10.23 -13.78 11.52
CA ILE A 158 10.00 -15.20 11.78
C ILE A 158 9.39 -15.86 10.53
N PRO A 159 9.61 -17.17 10.30
CA PRO A 159 9.09 -17.86 9.13
C PRO A 159 7.60 -17.64 8.89
N GLN A 160 6.80 -17.61 9.97
CA GLN A 160 5.35 -17.47 9.89
C GLN A 160 4.91 -16.07 9.44
N ALA A 161 5.64 -15.02 9.78
CA ALA A 161 5.37 -13.67 9.28
C ALA A 161 5.72 -13.57 7.80
N LYS A 162 6.81 -14.22 7.38
CA LYS A 162 7.13 -14.35 5.95
C LYS A 162 6.04 -15.14 5.21
N SER A 163 5.61 -16.29 5.73
CA SER A 163 4.56 -17.12 5.14
C SER A 163 3.24 -16.37 5.01
N LEU A 164 2.84 -15.59 6.02
CA LEU A 164 1.66 -14.73 5.93
C LEU A 164 1.84 -13.66 4.84
N TYR A 165 2.99 -12.98 4.79
CA TYR A 165 3.23 -11.97 3.76
C TYR A 165 3.27 -12.57 2.35
N ASP A 166 3.89 -13.73 2.18
CA ASP A 166 3.90 -14.48 0.91
C ASP A 166 2.47 -14.85 0.47
N PHE A 167 1.62 -15.30 1.41
CA PHE A 167 0.21 -15.57 1.13
C PHE A 167 -0.55 -14.32 0.67
N LEU A 168 -0.33 -13.18 1.34
CA LEU A 168 -0.93 -11.91 0.91
C LEU A 168 -0.45 -11.52 -0.49
N LEU A 169 0.85 -11.65 -0.77
CA LEU A 169 1.44 -11.35 -2.08
C LEU A 169 0.86 -12.23 -3.20
N ASP A 170 0.71 -13.52 -2.97
CA ASP A 170 0.23 -14.46 -3.99
C ASP A 170 -1.24 -14.29 -4.34
N ASN A 171 -2.02 -13.70 -3.42
CA ASN A 171 -3.44 -13.44 -3.64
C ASN A 171 -3.73 -12.01 -4.11
N TYR A 172 -2.78 -11.08 -3.93
CA TYR A 172 -2.98 -9.68 -4.27
C TYR A 172 -3.10 -9.47 -5.78
N GLY A 173 -4.25 -8.93 -6.22
CA GLY A 173 -4.61 -8.83 -7.64
C GLY A 173 -5.66 -9.85 -8.06
N ASP A 174 -5.65 -11.03 -7.45
CA ASP A 174 -6.41 -12.19 -7.91
C ASP A 174 -7.56 -12.57 -6.98
N LYS A 175 -7.43 -12.28 -5.68
CA LYS A 175 -8.44 -12.54 -4.64
C LYS A 175 -8.51 -11.38 -3.66
N ILE A 176 -9.62 -11.28 -2.95
CA ILE A 176 -9.77 -10.44 -1.77
C ILE A 176 -10.01 -11.32 -0.54
N ILE A 177 -9.29 -11.02 0.54
CA ILE A 177 -9.44 -11.75 1.81
C ILE A 177 -10.61 -11.15 2.58
N SER A 178 -11.54 -11.99 3.02
CA SER A 178 -12.65 -11.55 3.86
C SER A 178 -12.19 -11.23 5.28
N GLY A 179 -12.62 -10.11 5.83
CA GLY A 179 -12.30 -9.70 7.19
C GLY A 179 -13.52 -9.21 7.96
N VAL A 180 -13.42 -9.21 9.29
CA VAL A 180 -14.37 -8.53 10.18
C VAL A 180 -13.65 -8.05 11.44
N MET A 181 -14.01 -6.87 11.95
CA MET A 181 -13.56 -6.41 13.26
C MET A 181 -14.39 -7.06 14.37
N THR A 182 -13.78 -7.28 15.54
CA THR A 182 -14.47 -7.75 16.73
C THR A 182 -14.45 -6.76 17.88
N LEU A 183 -15.48 -6.78 18.72
CA LEU A 183 -15.49 -6.05 19.99
C LEU A 183 -15.35 -6.99 21.19
N ASN A 184 -15.99 -8.15 21.14
CA ASN A 184 -16.04 -9.10 22.25
C ASN A 184 -15.57 -10.49 21.79
N SER A 185 -14.25 -10.62 21.68
CA SER A 185 -13.56 -11.84 21.23
C SER A 185 -14.01 -12.26 19.83
N LEU A 186 -14.69 -13.38 19.63
CA LEU A 186 -15.00 -13.92 18.30
C LEU A 186 -16.45 -13.65 17.85
N ASP A 187 -17.13 -12.65 18.41
CA ASP A 187 -18.57 -12.51 18.32
C ASP A 187 -19.08 -12.17 16.91
N GLU A 188 -18.44 -11.23 16.18
CA GLU A 188 -18.79 -10.98 14.78
C GLU A 188 -18.59 -12.19 13.88
N ALA A 189 -17.47 -12.90 14.03
CA ALA A 189 -17.19 -14.07 13.22
C ALA A 189 -18.18 -15.22 13.50
N THR A 190 -18.56 -15.40 14.78
CA THR A 190 -19.59 -16.37 15.18
C THR A 190 -20.95 -16.02 14.60
N TRP A 191 -21.35 -14.74 14.67
CA TRP A 191 -22.60 -14.28 14.07
C TRP A 191 -22.63 -14.51 12.56
N LEU A 192 -21.51 -14.24 11.86
CA LEU A 192 -21.38 -14.52 10.43
C LEU A 192 -21.53 -16.01 10.13
N LYS A 193 -20.90 -16.89 10.93
CA LYS A 193 -21.04 -18.34 10.79
C LYS A 193 -22.50 -18.80 10.90
N GLU A 194 -23.21 -18.29 11.90
CA GLU A 194 -24.61 -18.66 12.17
C GLU A 194 -25.56 -18.20 11.05
N ASN A 195 -25.30 -17.06 10.43
CA ASN A 195 -26.22 -16.44 9.47
C ASN A 195 -25.87 -16.70 8.00
N THR A 196 -24.60 -17.00 7.70
CA THR A 196 -24.10 -17.23 6.33
C THR A 196 -23.57 -18.64 6.11
N GLY A 197 -23.25 -19.38 7.17
CA GLY A 197 -22.59 -20.68 7.10
C GLY A 197 -21.06 -20.61 6.92
N LYS A 198 -20.48 -19.43 6.72
CA LYS A 198 -19.03 -19.21 6.53
C LYS A 198 -18.47 -18.20 7.56
N GLU A 199 -17.16 -18.22 7.73
CA GLU A 199 -16.41 -17.30 8.61
C GLU A 199 -15.40 -16.50 7.78
N PRO A 200 -15.11 -15.24 8.18
CA PRO A 200 -14.11 -14.44 7.49
C PRO A 200 -12.71 -15.02 7.65
N ALA A 201 -11.83 -14.84 6.66
CA ALA A 201 -10.45 -15.30 6.77
C ALA A 201 -9.61 -14.48 7.77
N LEU A 202 -9.89 -13.17 7.89
CA LEU A 202 -9.20 -12.21 8.73
C LEU A 202 -10.08 -11.76 9.92
N LEU A 203 -9.47 -11.64 11.10
CA LEU A 203 -10.12 -11.14 12.30
C LEU A 203 -9.42 -9.88 12.82
N GLY A 204 -10.16 -8.78 12.87
CA GLY A 204 -9.74 -7.53 13.49
C GLY A 204 -9.88 -7.58 15.01
N ILE A 205 -8.82 -7.19 15.72
CA ILE A 205 -8.68 -7.28 17.18
C ILE A 205 -8.04 -6.00 17.71
N ASP A 206 -8.42 -5.54 18.91
CA ASP A 206 -7.93 -4.29 19.49
C ASP A 206 -7.25 -4.45 20.86
N PHE A 207 -6.13 -3.75 21.06
CA PHE A 207 -5.48 -3.59 22.36
C PHE A 207 -6.05 -2.45 23.23
N MET A 208 -7.17 -1.82 22.85
CA MET A 208 -7.79 -0.65 23.49
C MET A 208 -7.85 -0.70 25.02
N HIS A 209 -8.03 -1.89 25.60
CA HIS A 209 -8.17 -2.09 27.05
C HIS A 209 -6.95 -2.76 27.71
N SER A 210 -5.94 -3.16 26.93
CA SER A 210 -4.74 -3.81 27.45
C SER A 210 -3.84 -2.81 28.18
N GLY A 211 -3.25 -3.23 29.31
CA GLY A 211 -2.30 -2.41 30.07
C GLY A 211 -2.94 -1.29 30.90
N ARG A 212 -4.26 -1.34 31.09
CA ARG A 212 -5.03 -0.36 31.88
C ARG A 212 -5.29 -0.80 33.32
N GLY A 213 -5.11 -2.09 33.64
CA GLY A 213 -5.33 -2.62 34.99
C GLY A 213 -6.80 -2.69 35.40
N TYR A 214 -7.73 -2.74 34.43
CA TYR A 214 -9.14 -2.90 34.72
C TYR A 214 -9.45 -4.27 35.33
N SER A 215 -10.33 -4.31 36.33
CA SER A 215 -10.79 -5.56 36.93
C SER A 215 -11.75 -6.36 36.03
N TRP A 216 -12.40 -5.69 35.07
CA TRP A 216 -13.41 -6.28 34.18
C TRP A 216 -12.85 -6.75 32.84
N TYR A 217 -11.56 -6.48 32.55
CA TYR A 217 -10.93 -6.85 31.27
C TYR A 217 -9.63 -7.59 31.49
N ASP A 218 -9.49 -8.74 30.85
CA ASP A 218 -8.19 -9.41 30.75
C ASP A 218 -7.36 -8.77 29.63
N SER A 219 -6.24 -8.15 29.98
CA SER A 219 -5.32 -7.53 29.02
C SER A 219 -4.73 -8.51 28.00
N LYS A 220 -4.82 -9.82 28.25
CA LYS A 220 -4.37 -10.89 27.33
C LYS A 220 -5.45 -11.37 26.36
N THR A 221 -6.70 -10.95 26.50
CA THR A 221 -7.78 -11.33 25.56
C THR A 221 -7.37 -11.15 24.09
N PRO A 222 -6.79 -10.00 23.66
CA PRO A 222 -6.41 -9.81 22.26
C PRO A 222 -5.41 -10.83 21.72
N ILE A 223 -4.40 -11.21 22.50
CA ILE A 223 -3.40 -12.19 22.06
C ILE A 223 -3.95 -13.62 22.12
N ASN A 224 -4.87 -13.91 23.03
CA ASN A 224 -5.56 -15.19 23.09
C ASN A 224 -6.46 -15.38 21.86
N ASP A 225 -7.19 -14.34 21.46
CA ASP A 225 -8.04 -14.35 20.26
C ASP A 225 -7.19 -14.46 19.00
N ALA A 226 -6.11 -13.68 18.90
CA ALA A 226 -5.18 -13.74 17.77
C ALA A 226 -4.60 -15.15 17.58
N LYS A 227 -4.16 -15.78 18.67
CA LYS A 227 -3.66 -17.16 18.65
C LYS A 227 -4.77 -18.15 18.26
N THR A 228 -5.97 -17.98 18.80
CA THR A 228 -7.12 -18.83 18.51
C THR A 228 -7.46 -18.78 17.02
N TRP A 229 -7.49 -17.59 16.44
CA TRP A 229 -7.75 -17.41 15.02
C TRP A 229 -6.66 -17.99 14.13
N TYR A 230 -5.39 -17.71 14.45
CA TYR A 230 -4.25 -18.23 13.70
C TYR A 230 -4.13 -19.76 13.77
N ASN A 231 -4.52 -20.39 14.88
CA ASN A 231 -4.56 -21.84 14.99
C ASN A 231 -5.58 -22.50 14.06
N ARG A 232 -6.55 -21.73 13.57
CA ARG A 232 -7.54 -22.14 12.56
C ARG A 232 -7.14 -21.73 11.14
N ASN A 233 -5.87 -21.36 10.94
CA ASN A 233 -5.32 -20.78 9.70
C ASN A 233 -5.89 -19.40 9.33
N GLY A 234 -6.59 -18.73 10.25
CA GLY A 234 -7.05 -17.37 10.03
C GLY A 234 -5.94 -16.33 10.22
N ILE A 235 -6.19 -15.11 9.75
CA ILE A 235 -5.24 -14.00 9.84
C ILE A 235 -5.64 -13.07 10.99
N PRO A 236 -4.82 -12.93 12.05
CA PRO A 236 -5.06 -11.94 13.09
C PRO A 236 -4.56 -10.55 12.65
N ALA A 237 -5.45 -9.57 12.63
CA ALA A 237 -5.15 -8.16 12.37
C ALA A 237 -5.37 -7.33 13.64
N LEU A 238 -4.29 -6.86 14.25
CA LEU A 238 -4.31 -6.14 15.51
C LEU A 238 -4.13 -4.64 15.27
N MET A 239 -4.96 -3.85 15.95
CA MET A 239 -4.85 -2.40 16.04
C MET A 239 -4.87 -1.95 17.50
N TRP A 240 -4.81 -0.64 17.71
CA TRP A 240 -4.80 -0.09 19.06
C TRP A 240 -5.46 1.29 19.15
N HIS A 241 -6.68 1.33 19.68
CA HIS A 241 -7.24 2.58 20.19
C HIS A 241 -6.53 2.97 21.49
N TRP A 242 -5.39 3.67 21.33
CA TRP A 242 -4.48 3.99 22.42
C TRP A 242 -5.08 5.05 23.35
N ARG A 243 -5.67 4.63 24.47
CA ARG A 243 -6.17 5.55 25.51
C ARG A 243 -5.05 6.41 26.09
N ASP A 244 -5.38 7.62 26.55
CA ASP A 244 -4.45 8.61 27.10
C ASP A 244 -3.31 7.96 27.94
N PRO A 245 -2.06 8.04 27.47
CA PRO A 245 -0.92 7.41 28.13
C PRO A 245 -0.72 7.90 29.56
N SER A 246 -1.03 9.17 29.85
CA SER A 246 -0.85 9.78 31.17
C SER A 246 -1.82 9.26 32.23
N ARG A 247 -2.83 8.45 31.84
CA ARG A 247 -3.88 7.92 32.72
C ARG A 247 -4.78 8.99 33.34
N LYS A 248 -4.75 10.24 32.85
CA LYS A 248 -5.63 11.32 33.32
C LYS A 248 -7.08 11.15 32.86
N THR A 249 -7.28 10.47 31.73
CA THR A 249 -8.58 10.10 31.20
C THR A 249 -8.48 8.72 30.54
N GLU A 250 -9.63 8.14 30.21
CA GLU A 250 -9.73 6.92 29.41
C GLU A 250 -9.93 7.23 27.92
N GLU A 251 -9.97 8.50 27.52
CA GLU A 251 -10.18 8.90 26.13
C GLU A 251 -8.94 8.68 25.26
N PHE A 252 -9.17 8.26 24.02
CA PHE A 252 -8.18 8.28 22.93
C PHE A 252 -8.47 9.40 21.93
N TYR A 253 -9.68 9.97 21.95
CA TYR A 253 -10.04 11.10 21.11
C TYR A 253 -9.40 12.39 21.59
N THR A 254 -8.95 13.21 20.65
CA THR A 254 -8.49 14.57 20.87
C THR A 254 -9.62 15.43 21.42
N LYS A 255 -9.33 16.22 22.45
CA LYS A 255 -10.28 17.21 22.94
C LYS A 255 -10.60 18.25 21.88
N SER A 256 -11.88 18.46 21.63
CA SER A 256 -12.37 19.42 20.64
C SER A 256 -13.76 19.92 21.05
N SER A 257 -14.33 20.85 20.27
CA SER A 257 -15.71 21.30 20.51
C SER A 257 -16.74 20.18 20.36
N SER A 258 -16.51 19.22 19.47
CA SER A 258 -17.38 18.04 19.26
C SER A 258 -17.10 16.89 20.22
N LYS A 259 -15.95 16.91 20.91
CA LYS A 259 -15.54 15.93 21.91
C LYS A 259 -14.90 16.63 23.12
N PRO A 260 -15.68 17.37 23.93
CA PRO A 260 -15.16 18.19 25.04
C PRO A 260 -14.49 17.38 26.15
N GLU A 261 -14.84 16.11 26.29
CA GLU A 261 -14.27 15.14 27.22
C GLU A 261 -12.96 14.50 26.73
N GLY A 262 -12.59 14.72 25.45
CA GLY A 262 -11.39 14.16 24.85
C GLY A 262 -10.10 14.52 25.61
N THR A 263 -9.02 13.79 25.33
CA THR A 263 -7.73 14.00 25.97
C THR A 263 -7.01 15.23 25.42
N ASP A 264 -6.28 15.91 26.32
CA ASP A 264 -5.33 16.98 26.03
C ASP A 264 -3.87 16.45 25.96
N PHE A 265 -3.66 15.13 25.83
CA PHE A 265 -2.33 14.52 25.76
C PHE A 265 -1.50 15.07 24.59
N ASP A 266 -0.27 15.53 24.88
CA ASP A 266 0.54 16.28 23.93
C ASP A 266 1.62 15.42 23.26
N ILE A 267 1.30 14.87 22.08
CA ILE A 267 2.26 14.11 21.26
C ILE A 267 3.50 14.93 20.84
N SER A 268 3.46 16.27 20.87
CA SER A 268 4.65 17.07 20.51
C SER A 268 5.86 16.82 21.44
N LYS A 269 5.62 16.22 22.60
CA LYS A 269 6.64 15.79 23.57
C LYS A 269 7.37 14.49 23.21
N VAL A 270 7.02 13.85 22.10
CA VAL A 270 7.64 12.58 21.65
C VAL A 270 9.17 12.65 21.44
N SER A 271 9.75 13.83 21.27
CA SER A 271 11.21 14.00 21.19
C SER A 271 11.89 14.39 22.50
N ASP A 272 11.12 14.70 23.55
CA ASP A 272 11.67 15.04 24.87
C ASP A 272 11.69 13.79 25.76
N VAL A 273 12.81 13.07 25.72
CA VAL A 273 13.01 11.80 26.48
C VAL A 273 12.85 11.95 28.00
N ASN A 274 12.91 13.17 28.52
CA ASN A 274 12.78 13.44 29.95
C ASN A 274 11.33 13.79 30.35
N SER A 275 10.48 14.16 29.39
CA SER A 275 9.07 14.51 29.62
C SER A 275 8.27 13.36 30.20
N ALA A 276 7.19 13.69 30.91
CA ALA A 276 6.27 12.70 31.46
C ALA A 276 5.51 11.99 30.33
N GLU A 277 5.15 12.72 29.28
CA GLU A 277 4.46 12.24 28.09
C GLU A 277 5.29 11.20 27.34
N TYR A 278 6.58 11.46 27.10
CA TYR A 278 7.46 10.48 26.46
C TYR A 278 7.56 9.19 27.27
N LYS A 279 7.78 9.31 28.59
CA LYS A 279 7.88 8.14 29.48
C LYS A 279 6.57 7.35 29.52
N ALA A 280 5.43 8.01 29.52
CA ALA A 280 4.13 7.37 29.47
C ALA A 280 3.89 6.65 28.13
N MET A 281 4.21 7.31 27.00
CA MET A 281 4.12 6.67 25.68
C MET A 281 5.01 5.43 25.60
N LEU A 282 6.26 5.54 26.05
CA LEU A 282 7.23 4.45 26.00
C LEU A 282 6.79 3.26 26.88
N ALA A 283 6.26 3.54 28.08
CA ALA A 283 5.78 2.49 28.98
C ALA A 283 4.62 1.69 28.39
N ASP A 284 3.68 2.35 27.71
CA ASP A 284 2.58 1.67 27.03
C ASP A 284 3.06 0.87 25.82
N ILE A 285 3.97 1.42 25.00
CA ILE A 285 4.61 0.70 23.90
C ILE A 285 5.31 -0.57 24.42
N ASP A 286 6.05 -0.46 25.53
CA ASP A 286 6.76 -1.59 26.13
C ASP A 286 5.77 -2.68 26.62
N TYR A 287 4.64 -2.29 27.18
CA TYR A 287 3.61 -3.22 27.62
C TYR A 287 2.99 -3.99 26.44
N ILE A 288 2.58 -3.28 25.39
CA ILE A 288 2.00 -3.91 24.18
C ILE A 288 3.05 -4.76 23.45
N ALA A 289 4.30 -4.31 23.39
CA ALA A 289 5.40 -5.09 22.83
C ALA A 289 5.60 -6.43 23.57
N GLY A 290 5.46 -6.43 24.90
CA GLY A 290 5.47 -7.66 25.69
C GLY A 290 4.37 -8.65 25.29
N LEU A 291 3.14 -8.18 25.06
CA LEU A 291 2.04 -9.02 24.59
C LEU A 291 2.30 -9.57 23.18
N LEU A 292 2.77 -8.73 22.26
CA LEU A 292 3.14 -9.15 20.90
C LEU A 292 4.34 -10.12 20.90
N LYS A 293 5.22 -10.03 21.90
CA LYS A 293 6.35 -10.95 22.09
C LYS A 293 5.86 -12.34 22.50
N GLU A 294 4.83 -12.43 23.34
CA GLU A 294 4.20 -13.71 23.68
C GLU A 294 3.62 -14.41 22.43
N LEU A 295 3.02 -13.64 21.50
CA LEU A 295 2.58 -14.18 20.21
C LEU A 295 3.75 -14.68 19.36
N GLN A 296 4.84 -13.91 19.28
CA GLN A 296 6.05 -14.33 18.57
C GLN A 296 6.65 -15.62 19.13
N ASP A 297 6.72 -15.75 20.45
CA ASP A 297 7.27 -16.94 21.11
C ASP A 297 6.40 -18.18 20.84
N GLN A 298 5.15 -17.96 20.43
CA GLN A 298 4.21 -18.98 19.98
C GLN A 298 4.14 -19.11 18.45
N ASN A 299 5.05 -18.45 17.73
CA ASN A 299 5.14 -18.42 16.27
C ASN A 299 3.89 -17.86 15.58
N VAL A 300 3.20 -16.91 16.20
CA VAL A 300 2.00 -16.26 15.63
C VAL A 300 2.40 -14.95 14.95
N PRO A 301 2.23 -14.83 13.62
CA PRO A 301 2.39 -13.57 12.90
C PRO A 301 1.15 -12.68 13.08
N VAL A 302 1.34 -11.37 12.96
CA VAL A 302 0.30 -10.37 13.17
C VAL A 302 0.36 -9.29 12.09
N ILE A 303 -0.78 -8.98 11.49
CA ILE A 303 -0.96 -7.70 10.79
C ILE A 303 -1.08 -6.63 11.87
N TRP A 304 -0.12 -5.73 11.96
CA TRP A 304 -0.04 -4.70 13.00
C TRP A 304 -0.34 -3.31 12.42
N ARG A 305 -1.48 -2.74 12.81
CA ARG A 305 -1.98 -1.45 12.32
C ARG A 305 -2.11 -0.43 13.47
N PRO A 306 -0.98 0.08 14.01
CA PRO A 306 -1.01 1.08 15.09
C PRO A 306 -1.28 2.48 14.55
N LEU A 307 -1.61 3.41 15.45
CA LEU A 307 -1.69 4.85 15.15
C LEU A 307 -2.54 5.17 13.90
N HIS A 308 -3.65 4.45 13.74
CA HIS A 308 -4.53 4.55 12.57
C HIS A 308 -5.25 5.89 12.48
N GLU A 309 -5.74 6.22 11.28
CA GLU A 309 -6.50 7.44 10.97
C GLU A 309 -5.85 8.76 11.43
N ALA A 310 -4.53 8.78 11.57
CA ALA A 310 -3.84 9.85 12.28
C ALA A 310 -4.01 11.24 11.63
N ALA A 311 -4.05 11.30 10.31
CA ALA A 311 -4.22 12.54 9.56
C ALA A 311 -5.62 13.17 9.74
N GLY A 312 -6.60 12.43 10.24
CA GLY A 312 -7.91 12.96 10.66
C GLY A 312 -7.83 13.86 11.90
N GLY A 313 -6.79 13.70 12.73
CA GLY A 313 -6.54 14.54 13.91
C GLY A 313 -7.49 14.32 15.09
N TRP A 314 -8.52 13.47 14.94
CA TRP A 314 -9.49 13.16 15.99
C TRP A 314 -8.94 12.22 17.06
N PHE A 315 -7.81 11.55 16.83
CA PHE A 315 -7.08 10.83 17.87
C PHE A 315 -5.85 11.61 18.34
N TRP A 316 -5.45 11.44 19.60
CA TRP A 316 -4.38 12.26 20.18
C TRP A 316 -3.05 12.13 19.44
N TRP A 317 -2.78 10.97 18.83
CA TRP A 317 -1.57 10.76 18.03
C TRP A 317 -1.58 11.55 16.71
N GLY A 318 -2.75 11.98 16.25
CA GLY A 318 -2.91 12.88 15.12
C GLY A 318 -2.99 14.37 15.47
N ALA A 319 -3.15 14.72 16.76
CA ALA A 319 -3.58 16.05 17.19
C ALA A 319 -2.60 17.21 16.88
N LYS A 320 -1.32 16.90 16.63
CA LYS A 320 -0.24 17.90 16.44
C LYS A 320 0.43 17.82 15.05
N GLY A 321 -0.25 17.23 14.08
CA GLY A 321 0.22 17.15 12.69
C GLY A 321 1.18 15.99 12.41
N GLY A 322 1.58 15.86 11.13
CA GLY A 322 2.36 14.71 10.65
C GLY A 322 3.77 14.59 11.23
N ALA A 323 4.43 15.68 11.63
CA ALA A 323 5.82 15.61 12.12
C ALA A 323 5.96 14.88 13.49
N PRO A 324 5.17 15.22 14.53
CA PRO A 324 5.14 14.43 15.76
C PRO A 324 4.70 12.98 15.53
N LEU A 325 3.70 12.75 14.68
CA LEU A 325 3.25 11.39 14.37
C LEU A 325 4.37 10.54 13.76
N LYS A 326 5.06 11.03 12.73
CA LYS A 326 6.16 10.30 12.09
C LYS A 326 7.25 9.95 13.10
N THR A 327 7.53 10.86 14.04
CA THR A 327 8.46 10.60 15.15
C THR A 327 7.95 9.48 16.06
N LEU A 328 6.66 9.49 16.43
CA LEU A 328 6.06 8.44 17.25
C LEU A 328 6.01 7.09 16.55
N TRP A 329 5.68 7.04 15.26
CA TRP A 329 5.69 5.81 14.47
C TRP A 329 7.08 5.18 14.47
N ARG A 330 8.12 5.98 14.19
CA ARG A 330 9.51 5.51 14.15
C ARG A 330 10.01 5.10 15.54
N LEU A 331 9.61 5.81 16.59
CA LEU A 331 9.87 5.41 17.97
C LEU A 331 9.24 4.04 18.27
N MET A 332 7.97 3.85 17.92
CA MET A 332 7.26 2.59 18.13
C MET A 332 7.92 1.45 17.34
N TYR A 333 8.25 1.68 16.07
CA TYR A 333 8.94 0.69 15.24
C TYR A 333 10.30 0.31 15.84
N ASP A 334 11.14 1.29 16.18
CA ASP A 334 12.46 1.02 16.77
C ASP A 334 12.32 0.29 18.12
N ARG A 335 11.39 0.72 18.96
CA ARG A 335 11.16 0.11 20.27
C ARG A 335 10.66 -1.34 20.13
N MET A 336 9.69 -1.59 19.27
CA MET A 336 9.12 -2.93 19.06
C MET A 336 10.09 -3.87 18.33
N VAL A 337 10.68 -3.41 17.22
CA VAL A 337 11.53 -4.24 16.36
C VAL A 337 12.94 -4.30 16.93
N ASN A 338 13.62 -3.18 17.15
CA ASN A 338 15.04 -3.21 17.48
C ASN A 338 15.29 -3.48 18.97
N TYR A 339 14.52 -2.86 19.86
CA TYR A 339 14.70 -3.05 21.31
C TYR A 339 14.03 -4.33 21.84
N HIS A 340 12.75 -4.58 21.52
CA HIS A 340 12.03 -5.79 21.98
C HIS A 340 12.23 -7.03 21.09
N GLY A 341 12.88 -6.89 19.94
CA GLY A 341 13.18 -8.03 19.08
C GLY A 341 11.95 -8.64 18.40
N LEU A 342 10.89 -7.85 18.17
CA LEU A 342 9.70 -8.31 17.44
C LEU A 342 10.00 -8.46 15.94
N ARG A 343 9.67 -9.63 15.41
CA ARG A 343 9.93 -10.17 14.07
C ARG A 343 8.69 -10.85 13.49
N ASN A 344 7.56 -10.76 14.18
CA ASN A 344 6.28 -11.35 13.80
C ASN A 344 5.26 -10.33 13.28
N LEU A 345 5.65 -9.06 13.11
CA LEU A 345 4.75 -7.97 12.75
C LEU A 345 4.84 -7.63 11.25
N ILE A 346 3.68 -7.42 10.63
CA ILE A 346 3.51 -6.84 9.29
C ILE A 346 2.88 -5.46 9.48
N TRP A 347 3.61 -4.40 9.19
CA TRP A 347 3.24 -3.02 9.54
C TRP A 347 2.28 -2.41 8.52
N VAL A 348 1.11 -1.94 8.99
CA VAL A 348 0.08 -1.32 8.15
C VAL A 348 -0.08 0.16 8.47
N TRP A 349 0.28 1.03 7.53
CA TRP A 349 0.00 2.46 7.62
C TRP A 349 -1.43 2.75 7.16
N THR A 350 -2.24 3.42 7.98
CA THR A 350 -3.59 3.85 7.56
C THR A 350 -3.51 5.25 7.00
N ARG A 351 -3.88 5.42 5.74
CA ARG A 351 -3.85 6.72 5.07
C ARG A 351 -5.20 7.43 5.08
N GLU A 352 -5.13 8.75 5.14
CA GLU A 352 -6.27 9.66 4.90
C GLU A 352 -6.08 10.42 3.58
N PRO A 353 -7.13 11.05 3.03
CA PRO A 353 -6.96 11.94 1.89
C PRO A 353 -6.03 13.12 2.23
N ASN A 354 -5.16 13.52 1.29
CA ASN A 354 -4.21 14.64 1.44
C ASN A 354 -3.24 14.51 2.63
N ASP A 355 -2.76 13.30 2.88
CA ASP A 355 -1.89 12.98 4.02
C ASP A 355 -0.39 12.82 3.67
N GLU A 356 0.10 13.40 2.57
CA GLU A 356 1.48 13.22 2.08
C GLU A 356 2.54 13.44 3.18
N ASP A 357 2.32 14.44 4.02
CA ASP A 357 3.24 14.83 5.10
C ASP A 357 3.22 13.89 6.32
N TRP A 358 2.33 12.89 6.33
CA TRP A 358 2.09 11.99 7.45
C TRP A 358 2.77 10.62 7.29
N TYR A 359 3.07 10.22 6.05
CA TYR A 359 3.64 8.90 5.77
C TYR A 359 4.99 8.68 6.50
N PRO A 360 5.12 7.61 7.31
CA PRO A 360 6.32 7.38 8.13
C PRO A 360 7.61 7.12 7.34
N GLY A 361 7.50 6.58 6.13
CA GLY A 361 8.63 6.19 5.28
C GLY A 361 8.51 4.74 4.80
N GLU A 362 9.07 4.46 3.62
CA GLU A 362 9.02 3.16 2.95
C GLU A 362 9.62 2.02 3.78
N GLU A 363 10.59 2.34 4.63
CA GLU A 363 11.35 1.44 5.49
C GLU A 363 10.63 1.07 6.80
N TYR A 364 9.44 1.62 7.04
CA TYR A 364 8.66 1.41 8.28
C TYR A 364 7.24 0.87 8.05
N VAL A 365 6.89 0.56 6.80
CA VAL A 365 5.52 0.19 6.40
C VAL A 365 5.58 -0.98 5.41
N ASP A 366 4.80 -2.04 5.63
CA ASP A 366 4.69 -3.18 4.72
C ASP A 366 3.50 -3.04 3.76
N ILE A 367 2.37 -2.56 4.27
CA ILE A 367 1.07 -2.47 3.58
C ILE A 367 0.43 -1.11 3.90
N VAL A 368 -0.39 -0.59 2.98
CA VAL A 368 -1.14 0.63 3.20
C VAL A 368 -2.64 0.35 3.28
N GLY A 369 -3.25 0.73 4.40
CA GLY A 369 -4.68 0.66 4.66
C GLY A 369 -5.41 1.96 4.39
N ARG A 370 -6.70 1.84 4.11
CA ARG A 370 -7.66 2.93 4.00
C ARG A 370 -8.93 2.59 4.77
N ASP A 371 -9.38 3.53 5.59
CA ASP A 371 -10.61 3.41 6.37
C ASP A 371 -11.72 4.24 5.70
N ILE A 372 -12.84 3.60 5.34
CA ILE A 372 -13.94 4.23 4.57
C ILE A 372 -15.30 3.95 5.19
N TYR A 373 -15.93 4.99 5.73
CA TYR A 373 -17.28 4.94 6.26
C TYR A 373 -18.25 5.73 5.36
N LYS A 374 -18.84 5.01 4.39
CA LYS A 374 -19.89 5.52 3.48
C LYS A 374 -21.11 4.59 3.52
N ASP A 375 -22.09 4.94 4.34
CA ASP A 375 -23.29 4.13 4.58
C ASP A 375 -24.02 3.76 3.29
N GLY A 376 -24.17 2.46 3.04
CA GLY A 376 -24.89 1.92 1.87
C GLY A 376 -24.13 2.03 0.54
N ASP A 377 -22.91 2.57 0.53
CA ASP A 377 -22.05 2.62 -0.66
C ASP A 377 -21.30 1.30 -0.82
N HIS A 378 -21.76 0.47 -1.75
CA HIS A 378 -21.15 -0.81 -2.12
C HIS A 378 -20.35 -0.72 -3.44
N SER A 379 -19.94 0.48 -3.86
CA SER A 379 -19.02 0.64 -4.99
C SER A 379 -17.65 0.02 -4.68
N SER A 380 -16.90 -0.32 -5.72
CA SER A 380 -15.56 -0.91 -5.62
C SER A 380 -14.52 0.00 -4.97
N GLN A 381 -14.84 1.29 -4.82
CA GLN A 381 -13.89 2.35 -4.47
C GLN A 381 -12.67 2.38 -5.42
N THR A 382 -12.85 2.02 -6.71
CA THR A 382 -11.75 1.83 -7.68
C THR A 382 -10.84 3.05 -7.84
N LEU A 383 -11.37 4.28 -7.75
CA LEU A 383 -10.53 5.48 -7.87
C LEU A 383 -9.66 5.69 -6.63
N GLU A 384 -10.17 5.37 -5.45
CA GLU A 384 -9.39 5.39 -4.21
C GLU A 384 -8.30 4.32 -4.24
N PHE A 385 -8.64 3.10 -4.70
CA PHE A 385 -7.67 2.03 -4.94
C PHE A 385 -6.54 2.50 -5.89
N SER A 386 -6.92 3.11 -7.01
CA SER A 386 -6.00 3.55 -8.05
C SER A 386 -5.09 4.68 -7.58
N ASP A 387 -5.64 5.67 -6.88
CA ASP A 387 -4.87 6.75 -6.25
C ASP A 387 -3.82 6.18 -5.30
N MET A 388 -4.23 5.32 -4.37
CA MET A 388 -3.33 4.69 -3.42
C MET A 388 -2.23 3.90 -4.12
N ASN A 389 -2.61 3.04 -5.06
CA ASN A 389 -1.65 2.23 -5.80
C ASN A 389 -0.59 3.11 -6.50
N ASN A 390 -1.01 4.22 -7.12
CA ASN A 390 -0.08 5.17 -7.74
C ASN A 390 0.84 5.87 -6.73
N ARG A 391 0.27 6.34 -5.62
CA ARG A 391 0.98 7.15 -4.61
C ARG A 391 2.16 6.38 -4.00
N TYR A 392 2.00 5.07 -3.86
CA TYR A 392 3.05 4.16 -3.39
C TYR A 392 3.77 3.43 -4.54
N GLY A 393 3.60 3.89 -5.79
CA GLY A 393 4.28 3.39 -6.98
C GLY A 393 4.05 1.91 -7.28
N GLY A 394 2.91 1.35 -6.85
CA GLY A 394 2.58 -0.07 -6.94
C GLY A 394 3.45 -0.98 -6.08
N LYS A 395 4.24 -0.43 -5.13
CA LYS A 395 5.22 -1.18 -4.33
C LYS A 395 4.66 -1.76 -3.03
N LYS A 396 3.50 -1.28 -2.58
CA LYS A 396 2.81 -1.75 -1.38
C LYS A 396 1.49 -2.38 -1.80
N MET A 397 1.11 -3.47 -1.13
CA MET A 397 -0.29 -3.91 -1.19
C MET A 397 -1.17 -2.82 -0.55
N VAL A 398 -2.36 -2.60 -1.10
CA VAL A 398 -3.35 -1.70 -0.53
C VAL A 398 -4.58 -2.45 -0.04
N THR A 399 -5.24 -1.94 1.00
CA THR A 399 -6.36 -2.63 1.63
C THR A 399 -7.42 -1.67 2.16
N LEU A 400 -8.64 -2.17 2.31
CA LEU A 400 -9.71 -1.52 3.07
C LEU A 400 -9.58 -2.00 4.52
N SER A 401 -8.77 -1.29 5.30
CA SER A 401 -8.42 -1.70 6.67
C SER A 401 -9.58 -1.53 7.65
N GLU A 402 -10.51 -0.63 7.38
CA GLU A 402 -11.83 -0.55 7.99
C GLU A 402 -12.87 -0.09 6.97
N VAL A 403 -14.08 -0.64 7.06
CA VAL A 403 -15.23 -0.11 6.31
C VAL A 403 -16.50 -0.10 7.14
N GLY A 404 -17.41 0.82 6.79
CA GLY A 404 -18.81 0.66 7.16
C GLY A 404 -19.48 -0.36 6.23
N SER A 405 -19.83 0.08 5.03
CA SER A 405 -20.33 -0.77 3.94
C SER A 405 -19.15 -1.31 3.12
N PHE A 406 -19.07 -2.63 2.94
CA PHE A 406 -18.02 -3.22 2.12
C PHE A 406 -18.40 -3.21 0.63
N PRO A 407 -17.43 -3.17 -0.30
CA PRO A 407 -17.72 -3.22 -1.73
C PRO A 407 -18.45 -4.49 -2.16
N ASP A 408 -19.44 -4.37 -3.05
CA ASP A 408 -20.02 -5.54 -3.70
C ASP A 408 -18.93 -6.24 -4.55
N VAL A 409 -18.81 -7.56 -4.38
CA VAL A 409 -17.81 -8.38 -5.09
C VAL A 409 -17.88 -8.26 -6.61
N ASP A 410 -19.08 -8.10 -7.17
CA ASP A 410 -19.21 -7.96 -8.63
C ASP A 410 -18.60 -6.64 -9.10
N ASN A 411 -18.72 -5.57 -8.30
CA ASN A 411 -18.10 -4.28 -8.60
C ASN A 411 -16.58 -4.37 -8.47
N LEU A 412 -16.06 -5.09 -7.46
CA LEU A 412 -14.61 -5.32 -7.31
C LEU A 412 -14.02 -6.00 -8.57
N VAL A 413 -14.65 -7.07 -9.04
CA VAL A 413 -14.21 -7.83 -10.22
C VAL A 413 -14.38 -7.01 -11.52
N LYS A 414 -15.55 -6.37 -11.67
CA LYS A 414 -15.86 -5.53 -12.83
C LYS A 414 -14.81 -4.43 -12.99
N ASP A 415 -14.57 -3.66 -11.93
CA ASP A 415 -13.70 -2.49 -11.95
C ASP A 415 -12.21 -2.85 -11.79
N GLY A 416 -11.91 -4.10 -11.38
CA GLY A 416 -10.57 -4.56 -11.12
C GLY A 416 -9.92 -3.88 -9.90
N ALA A 417 -10.71 -3.48 -8.91
CA ALA A 417 -10.23 -2.87 -7.66
C ALA A 417 -9.66 -3.96 -6.74
N ALA A 418 -8.34 -4.14 -6.79
CA ALA A 418 -7.66 -5.28 -6.20
C ALA A 418 -7.24 -5.05 -4.73
N TRP A 419 -8.20 -4.71 -3.88
CA TRP A 419 -7.95 -4.58 -2.45
C TRP A 419 -7.48 -5.92 -1.86
N SER A 420 -6.44 -5.90 -1.01
CA SER A 420 -5.89 -7.12 -0.39
C SER A 420 -6.91 -7.79 0.54
N TRP A 421 -7.56 -7.00 1.39
CA TRP A 421 -8.69 -7.43 2.21
C TRP A 421 -9.69 -6.29 2.38
N TYR A 422 -10.83 -6.62 2.97
CA TYR A 422 -11.78 -5.64 3.53
C TYR A 422 -12.13 -6.06 4.96
N MET A 423 -12.46 -5.11 5.82
CA MET A 423 -12.81 -5.41 7.21
C MET A 423 -13.90 -4.46 7.70
N PRO A 424 -15.19 -4.87 7.65
CA PRO A 424 -16.25 -4.11 8.25
C PRO A 424 -16.05 -4.00 9.76
N TRP A 425 -16.41 -2.85 10.31
CA TRP A 425 -16.35 -2.63 11.74
C TRP A 425 -17.35 -3.52 12.50
N TYR A 426 -17.17 -3.67 13.81
CA TYR A 426 -18.01 -4.53 14.64
C TYR A 426 -19.44 -3.99 14.77
N GLY A 427 -20.33 -4.79 15.37
CA GLY A 427 -21.69 -4.37 15.70
C GLY A 427 -22.54 -4.08 14.46
N ASN A 428 -23.18 -2.90 14.41
CA ASN A 428 -24.13 -2.58 13.33
C ASN A 428 -23.48 -2.56 11.94
N TYR A 429 -22.22 -2.15 11.84
CA TYR A 429 -21.53 -2.17 10.55
C TYR A 429 -21.45 -3.59 9.96
N THR A 430 -21.36 -4.62 10.81
CA THR A 430 -21.41 -6.03 10.37
C THR A 430 -22.85 -6.55 10.25
N ARG A 431 -23.73 -6.22 11.22
CA ARG A 431 -24.99 -6.94 11.45
C ARG A 431 -26.24 -6.22 10.90
N ASP A 432 -26.15 -4.93 10.59
CA ASP A 432 -27.28 -4.11 10.13
C ASP A 432 -27.26 -3.94 8.60
N SER A 433 -28.41 -4.22 7.98
CA SER A 433 -28.67 -4.05 6.55
C SER A 433 -28.51 -2.62 6.04
N ARG A 434 -28.54 -1.60 6.92
CA ARG A 434 -28.15 -0.22 6.57
C ARG A 434 -26.74 -0.17 5.98
N TYR A 435 -25.85 -0.99 6.53
CA TYR A 435 -24.46 -1.04 6.10
C TYR A 435 -24.23 -2.22 5.18
N ASN A 436 -24.58 -3.43 5.62
CA ASN A 436 -24.31 -4.67 4.90
C ASN A 436 -25.47 -5.65 5.13
N SER A 437 -26.28 -5.90 4.10
CA SER A 437 -27.39 -6.85 4.22
C SER A 437 -26.90 -8.29 4.31
N LEU A 438 -27.71 -9.18 4.91
CA LEU A 438 -27.35 -10.60 5.00
C LEU A 438 -27.22 -11.26 3.62
N ASP A 439 -28.04 -10.84 2.65
CA ASP A 439 -27.95 -11.33 1.27
C ASP A 439 -26.64 -10.88 0.60
N LEU A 440 -26.17 -9.67 0.89
CA LEU A 440 -24.88 -9.20 0.42
C LEU A 440 -23.73 -9.98 1.06
N TRP A 441 -23.79 -10.28 2.37
CA TRP A 441 -22.81 -11.14 3.03
C TRP A 441 -22.74 -12.54 2.41
N LYS A 442 -23.90 -13.16 2.16
CA LYS A 442 -23.99 -14.48 1.51
C LYS A 442 -23.41 -14.44 0.10
N LYS A 443 -23.70 -13.38 -0.67
CA LYS A 443 -23.12 -13.16 -2.00
C LYS A 443 -21.59 -13.04 -1.91
N MET A 444 -21.10 -12.19 -1.01
CA MET A 444 -19.67 -11.94 -0.82
C MET A 444 -18.93 -13.23 -0.48
N PHE A 445 -19.40 -14.00 0.51
CA PHE A 445 -18.76 -15.24 0.95
C PHE A 445 -18.92 -16.42 -0.01
N ALA A 446 -19.89 -16.39 -0.92
CA ALA A 446 -20.08 -17.44 -1.91
C ALA A 446 -19.28 -17.22 -3.20
N HIS A 447 -18.67 -16.04 -3.38
CA HIS A 447 -18.03 -15.67 -4.63
C HIS A 447 -16.57 -16.12 -4.68
N ASP A 448 -16.14 -16.78 -5.76
CA ASP A 448 -14.80 -17.37 -5.90
C ASP A 448 -13.64 -16.37 -5.74
N TYR A 449 -13.88 -15.07 -5.95
CA TYR A 449 -12.91 -13.99 -5.72
C TYR A 449 -12.60 -13.75 -4.24
N VAL A 450 -13.45 -14.20 -3.32
CA VAL A 450 -13.36 -13.91 -1.89
C VAL A 450 -12.85 -15.13 -1.14
N ILE A 451 -11.78 -14.98 -0.37
CA ILE A 451 -11.24 -16.05 0.47
C ILE A 451 -11.93 -16.01 1.84
N THR A 452 -12.57 -17.10 2.22
CA THR A 452 -13.14 -17.33 3.56
C THR A 452 -12.27 -18.27 4.40
N LEU A 453 -12.54 -18.38 5.71
CA LEU A 453 -11.68 -19.14 6.63
C LEU A 453 -11.50 -20.61 6.23
N ASP A 454 -12.54 -21.24 5.68
CA ASP A 454 -12.54 -22.62 5.20
C ASP A 454 -11.67 -22.84 3.94
N GLU A 455 -11.31 -21.77 3.25
CA GLU A 455 -10.46 -21.77 2.05
C GLU A 455 -9.01 -21.41 2.37
N MET A 456 -8.71 -21.05 3.63
CA MET A 456 -7.36 -20.68 4.05
C MET A 456 -6.40 -21.88 4.01
N PRO A 457 -5.20 -21.72 3.43
CA PRO A 457 -4.17 -22.75 3.46
C PRO A 457 -3.55 -22.85 4.85
N ASP A 458 -2.70 -23.86 5.08
CA ASP A 458 -1.88 -23.88 6.30
C ASP A 458 -0.84 -22.74 6.27
N LEU A 459 -1.19 -21.62 6.89
CA LEU A 459 -0.33 -20.43 6.98
C LEU A 459 0.99 -20.67 7.73
N LYS A 460 1.08 -21.73 8.55
CA LYS A 460 2.30 -22.02 9.32
C LYS A 460 3.41 -22.56 8.43
N THR A 461 3.03 -23.20 7.33
CA THR A 461 3.93 -23.82 6.36
C THR A 461 3.77 -23.27 4.95
N TYR A 462 2.97 -22.20 4.78
CA TYR A 462 2.73 -21.59 3.48
C TYR A 462 4.06 -21.17 2.84
N VAL A 463 4.30 -21.73 1.66
CA VAL A 463 5.40 -21.38 0.79
C VAL A 463 4.80 -20.63 -0.37
N ARG A 464 5.41 -19.50 -0.69
CA ARG A 464 5.04 -18.72 -1.85
C ARG A 464 4.91 -19.60 -3.09
N GLN A 465 3.76 -19.53 -3.74
CA GLN A 465 3.55 -20.18 -5.02
C GLN A 465 4.22 -19.27 -6.05
N ASP A 466 5.25 -19.75 -6.75
CA ASP A 466 5.91 -18.98 -7.80
C ASP A 466 4.84 -18.57 -8.84
N LEU A 467 4.34 -17.34 -8.75
CA LEU A 467 3.40 -16.78 -9.71
C LEU A 467 4.11 -16.67 -11.06
N VAL A 468 3.71 -17.53 -11.99
CA VAL A 468 3.87 -17.29 -13.44
C VAL A 468 2.88 -16.19 -13.84
N THR A 469 3.08 -14.96 -13.36
CA THR A 469 2.36 -13.78 -13.85
C THR A 469 3.30 -12.58 -13.90
N GLY A 470 3.80 -12.30 -15.11
CA GLY A 470 4.57 -11.10 -15.43
C GLY A 470 6.09 -11.34 -15.38
N ILE A 471 6.67 -11.52 -16.56
CA ILE A 471 8.10 -11.72 -16.79
C ILE A 471 8.93 -10.65 -16.03
N PHE A 472 9.50 -11.04 -14.89
CA PHE A 472 10.87 -10.68 -14.55
C PHE A 472 11.75 -11.86 -14.96
N ASP A 473 12.24 -11.83 -16.19
CA ASP A 473 13.48 -12.54 -16.49
C ASP A 473 14.59 -11.86 -15.66
N GLY A 474 14.85 -12.41 -14.47
CA GLY A 474 16.06 -12.09 -13.73
C GLY A 474 15.94 -11.80 -12.23
N ILE A 475 15.13 -12.55 -11.47
CA ILE A 475 15.48 -12.82 -10.07
C ILE A 475 15.24 -14.30 -9.80
N LYS A 476 16.31 -15.11 -9.91
CA LYS A 476 16.31 -16.45 -9.35
C LYS A 476 16.23 -16.36 -7.82
N ALA A 477 15.37 -17.22 -7.27
CA ALA A 477 15.29 -17.77 -5.91
C ALA A 477 16.35 -17.31 -4.91
N ASN A 478 15.92 -17.02 -3.66
CA ASN A 478 16.71 -16.90 -2.43
C ASN A 478 18.21 -16.73 -2.70
N SER A 479 18.70 -15.49 -2.69
CA SER A 479 20.11 -15.18 -2.94
C SER A 479 20.98 -16.22 -2.24
N SER A 480 21.70 -17.03 -3.02
CA SER A 480 22.53 -18.14 -2.53
C SER A 480 23.79 -17.61 -1.86
N PHE A 481 23.80 -16.34 -1.45
CA PHE A 481 24.83 -15.70 -0.68
C PHE A 481 24.28 -14.55 0.17
N ILE A 482 24.99 -14.27 1.25
CA ILE A 482 24.88 -13.05 2.06
C ILE A 482 26.12 -12.20 1.84
N ALA A 483 25.95 -10.87 1.83
CA ALA A 483 27.07 -9.93 1.86
C ALA A 483 26.91 -8.94 3.00
N TYR A 484 27.99 -8.73 3.76
CA TYR A 484 27.98 -7.87 4.94
C TYR A 484 29.33 -7.19 5.16
N PRO A 485 29.37 -5.99 5.75
CA PRO A 485 28.22 -5.12 5.98
C PRO A 485 27.70 -4.53 4.66
N THR A 486 26.40 -4.23 4.59
CA THR A 486 25.81 -3.51 3.43
C THR A 486 26.12 -2.00 3.47
N SER A 487 26.65 -1.48 4.58
CA SER A 487 27.31 -0.18 4.68
C SER A 487 28.81 -0.38 4.87
N ILE A 488 29.59 -0.20 3.80
CA ILE A 488 31.00 -0.54 3.69
C ILE A 488 31.87 0.69 3.95
N ARG A 489 32.92 0.53 4.78
CA ARG A 489 34.06 1.45 4.80
C ARG A 489 35.17 0.95 3.90
N ASP A 490 35.68 -0.25 4.13
CA ASP A 490 36.82 -0.75 3.36
C ASP A 490 36.57 -2.10 2.68
N ASN A 491 35.88 -3.03 3.34
CA ASN A 491 35.74 -4.40 2.86
C ASN A 491 34.29 -4.90 2.96
N LEU A 492 33.89 -5.69 1.97
CA LEU A 492 32.65 -6.45 1.92
C LEU A 492 32.97 -7.94 2.06
N PHE A 493 32.34 -8.61 3.03
CA PHE A 493 32.40 -10.05 3.21
C PHE A 493 31.24 -10.69 2.47
N ILE A 494 31.51 -11.74 1.70
CA ILE A 494 30.53 -12.50 0.94
C ILE A 494 30.61 -13.94 1.44
N LYS A 495 29.46 -14.52 1.80
CA LYS A 495 29.32 -15.94 2.15
C LYS A 495 28.21 -16.55 1.34
N ALA A 496 28.54 -17.55 0.52
CA ALA A 496 27.66 -18.19 -0.45
C ALA A 496 27.43 -19.67 -0.14
N ASP A 497 26.23 -20.17 -0.46
CA ASP A 497 25.86 -21.58 -0.38
C ASP A 497 26.59 -22.42 -1.43
N ARG A 498 27.02 -21.77 -2.52
CA ARG A 498 27.75 -22.37 -3.67
C ARG A 498 29.11 -21.70 -3.86
N THR A 499 30.01 -22.39 -4.56
CA THR A 499 31.34 -21.83 -4.87
C THR A 499 31.20 -20.54 -5.68
N ILE A 500 31.83 -19.48 -5.19
CA ILE A 500 31.97 -18.20 -5.87
C ILE A 500 32.99 -18.37 -7.00
N LYS A 501 32.56 -18.14 -8.23
CA LYS A 501 33.40 -18.13 -9.44
C LYS A 501 33.76 -16.70 -9.82
N THR A 502 32.80 -15.78 -9.77
CA THR A 502 33.00 -14.37 -10.13
C THR A 502 32.26 -13.45 -9.18
N ILE A 503 32.87 -12.32 -8.85
CA ILE A 503 32.25 -11.20 -8.15
C ILE A 503 32.45 -9.95 -9.01
N GLU A 504 31.38 -9.24 -9.30
CA GLU A 504 31.38 -8.02 -10.12
C GLU A 504 30.70 -6.89 -9.35
N ILE A 505 31.28 -5.69 -9.37
CA ILE A 505 30.73 -4.51 -8.70
C ILE A 505 30.34 -3.51 -9.78
N TYR A 506 29.09 -3.06 -9.77
CA TYR A 506 28.56 -2.06 -10.68
C TYR A 506 28.10 -0.83 -9.90
N ASN A 507 28.28 0.36 -10.47
CA ASN A 507 27.57 1.55 -9.99
C ASN A 507 26.11 1.54 -10.48
N LEU A 508 25.28 2.47 -10.00
CA LEU A 508 23.87 2.56 -10.39
C LEU A 508 23.62 2.95 -11.85
N LEU A 509 24.65 3.44 -12.55
CA LEU A 509 24.60 3.73 -13.99
C LEU A 509 24.98 2.50 -14.83
N GLY A 510 25.22 1.34 -14.20
CA GLY A 510 25.57 0.09 -14.88
C GLY A 510 27.04 -0.04 -15.27
N ALA A 511 27.92 0.89 -14.84
CA ALA A 511 29.35 0.79 -15.11
C ALA A 511 30.01 -0.21 -14.15
N CYS A 512 30.76 -1.17 -14.70
CA CYS A 512 31.52 -2.16 -13.93
C CYS A 512 32.75 -1.49 -13.29
N MET A 513 32.73 -1.37 -11.97
CA MET A 513 33.78 -0.77 -11.15
C MET A 513 34.89 -1.76 -10.80
N LYS A 514 34.55 -3.04 -10.63
CA LYS A 514 35.50 -4.09 -10.23
C LYS A 514 35.02 -5.47 -10.65
N ARG A 515 35.96 -6.38 -10.97
CA ARG A 515 35.71 -7.81 -11.17
C ARG A 515 36.79 -8.62 -10.45
N GLU A 516 36.39 -9.63 -9.70
CA GLU A 516 37.28 -10.56 -9.00
C GLU A 516 36.82 -12.01 -9.20
N GLU A 517 37.76 -12.95 -9.15
CA GLU A 517 37.47 -14.39 -9.18
C GLU A 517 37.48 -14.97 -7.77
N GLY A 518 36.50 -15.84 -7.47
CA GLY A 518 36.42 -16.57 -6.21
C GLY A 518 36.99 -17.99 -6.31
N LYS A 519 37.41 -18.56 -5.19
CA LYS A 519 37.91 -19.95 -5.10
C LYS A 519 37.20 -20.81 -4.06
N GLY A 520 36.17 -20.28 -3.42
CA GLY A 520 35.49 -20.93 -2.30
C GLY A 520 34.08 -20.38 -2.07
N LYS A 521 33.49 -20.70 -0.92
CA LYS A 521 32.17 -20.20 -0.52
C LYS A 521 32.23 -18.86 0.20
N ASP A 522 33.41 -18.43 0.63
CA ASP A 522 33.64 -17.16 1.31
C ASP A 522 34.58 -16.29 0.47
N ALA A 523 34.34 -14.97 0.48
CA ALA A 523 35.21 -13.99 -0.16
C ALA A 523 35.22 -12.67 0.62
N VAL A 524 36.32 -11.92 0.49
CA VAL A 524 36.46 -10.56 1.02
C VAL A 524 36.83 -9.66 -0.14
N VAL A 525 35.98 -8.68 -0.42
CA VAL A 525 36.13 -7.75 -1.54
C VAL A 525 36.44 -6.36 -1.02
N SER A 526 37.58 -5.81 -1.43
CA SER A 526 37.97 -4.46 -1.02
C SER A 526 37.31 -3.38 -1.88
N PHE A 527 36.74 -2.37 -1.22
CA PHE A 527 36.17 -1.15 -1.77
C PHE A 527 37.09 0.08 -1.60
N ALA A 528 38.35 -0.10 -1.18
CA ALA A 528 39.26 1.00 -0.85
C ALA A 528 39.47 2.02 -2.00
N ASN A 529 39.39 1.57 -3.26
CA ASN A 529 39.56 2.42 -4.44
C ASN A 529 38.25 2.69 -5.20
N ILE A 530 37.11 2.42 -4.55
CA ILE A 530 35.77 2.67 -5.11
C ILE A 530 35.21 3.93 -4.42
N PRO A 531 34.78 4.97 -5.17
CA PRO A 531 34.23 6.19 -4.59
C PRO A 531 33.04 5.94 -3.66
N ALA A 532 32.74 6.87 -2.74
CA ALA A 532 31.50 6.82 -1.96
C ALA A 532 30.28 6.79 -2.90
N GLY A 533 29.32 5.90 -2.64
CA GLY A 533 28.30 5.58 -3.64
C GLY A 533 27.51 4.31 -3.34
N MET A 534 26.34 4.18 -4.00
CA MET A 534 25.60 2.92 -4.02
C MET A 534 26.11 2.04 -5.15
N TYR A 535 26.30 0.76 -4.84
CA TYR A 535 26.81 -0.23 -5.77
C TYR A 535 25.95 -1.50 -5.75
N LEU A 536 25.91 -2.18 -6.90
CA LEU A 536 25.38 -3.52 -7.07
C LEU A 536 26.54 -4.50 -7.09
N VAL A 537 26.52 -5.47 -6.18
CA VAL A 537 27.50 -6.56 -6.12
C VAL A 537 26.83 -7.79 -6.69
N VAL A 538 27.36 -8.28 -7.80
CA VAL A 538 26.85 -9.44 -8.54
C VAL A 538 27.79 -10.62 -8.31
N VAL A 539 27.25 -11.72 -7.79
CA VAL A 539 27.98 -12.97 -7.58
C VAL A 539 27.54 -13.98 -8.63
N ASN A 540 28.51 -14.66 -9.26
CA ASN A 540 28.29 -15.70 -10.27
C ASN A 540 27.45 -15.25 -11.49
N LYS A 541 27.38 -13.94 -11.78
CA LYS A 541 26.56 -13.33 -12.86
C LYS A 541 25.07 -13.60 -12.76
N LEU A 542 24.59 -13.99 -11.58
CA LEU A 542 23.22 -14.47 -11.40
C LEU A 542 22.52 -13.79 -10.23
N GLU A 543 23.26 -13.38 -9.20
CA GLU A 543 22.68 -12.97 -7.93
C GLU A 543 23.25 -11.63 -7.50
N THR A 544 22.41 -10.70 -7.03
CA THR A 544 22.79 -9.29 -6.82
C THR A 544 22.43 -8.81 -5.42
N VAL A 545 23.32 -8.06 -4.76
CA VAL A 545 23.06 -7.35 -3.51
C VAL A 545 23.45 -5.88 -3.63
N LYS A 546 22.66 -4.99 -3.00
CA LYS A 546 22.96 -3.56 -2.92
C LYS A 546 23.86 -3.28 -1.72
N VAL A 547 24.90 -2.48 -1.93
CA VAL A 547 25.80 -2.02 -0.88
C VAL A 547 26.05 -0.51 -1.00
N TRP A 548 26.18 0.15 0.14
CA TRP A 548 26.52 1.55 0.27
C TRP A 548 27.97 1.69 0.74
N LYS A 549 28.80 2.38 -0.03
CA LYS A 549 30.17 2.75 0.38
C LYS A 549 30.14 4.15 1.00
N GLN A 550 30.51 4.22 2.27
CA GLN A 550 30.69 5.49 3.01
C GLN A 550 31.83 6.31 2.44
#